data_AF-A0A848TYH1-F1
#
_entry.id   AF-A0A848TYH1-F1
#
_cell.length_a   1.000
_cell.length_b   1.000
_cell.length_c   1.000
_cell.angle_alpha   90.00
_cell.angle_beta   90.00
_cell.angle_gamma   90.00
#
_symmetry.space_group_name_H-M   'P 1'
#
loop_
_entity.id
_entity.type
_entity.pdbx_description
1 polymer ?
#
loop_
_entity_poly.entity_id
_entity_poly.type
_entity_poly.pdbx_seq_one_letter_code
_entity_poly.pdbx_strand_id
1 'polypeptide(L)'
;MMKSEIKTGLRAFTEIVVGTRDTAHHVGSGMIKVLATPVVVMLLEEAALKAVEDFLPPGFQTVGTRLDISHIAATPVGMRVMAYAEVTEVA
;
A
#
# COMPACT_ATOMS: atom_id res chain seq x y z
N MET A 1 6.90 7.39 28.29
CA MET A 1 6.27 7.14 26.98
C MET A 1 7.13 6.10 26.26
N MET A 2 6.61 4.92 25.95
CA MET A 2 7.34 3.96 25.12
C MET A 2 7.53 4.58 23.74
N LYS A 3 8.78 4.64 23.27
CA LYS A 3 9.10 5.11 21.92
C LYS A 3 8.94 3.96 20.93
N SER A 4 8.50 4.26 19.72
CA SER A 4 8.57 3.30 18.61
C SER A 4 10.03 3.02 18.27
N GLU A 5 10.32 1.79 17.82
CA GLU A 5 11.66 1.38 17.38
C GLU A 5 11.82 1.42 15.85
N ILE A 6 10.97 2.20 15.17
CA ILE A 6 11.00 2.36 13.71
C ILE A 6 12.36 2.96 13.32
N LYS A 7 13.02 2.34 12.35
CA LYS A 7 14.31 2.77 11.79
C LYS A 7 14.19 2.92 10.29
N THR A 8 15.03 3.77 9.72
CA THR A 8 15.19 3.84 8.27
C THR A 8 15.72 2.52 7.71
N GLY A 9 15.37 2.22 6.46
CA GLY A 9 15.75 0.99 5.78
C GLY A 9 14.91 -0.24 6.13
N LEU A 10 13.92 -0.13 7.03
CA LEU A 10 12.89 -1.17 7.20
C LEU A 10 12.08 -1.30 5.91
N ARG A 11 11.78 -2.54 5.52
CA ARG A 11 11.20 -2.89 4.22
C ARG A 11 10.12 -3.93 4.37
N ALA A 12 9.06 -3.79 3.60
CA ALA A 12 8.04 -4.82 3.45
C ALA A 12 7.44 -4.75 2.05
N PHE A 13 6.70 -5.80 1.70
CA PHE A 13 5.93 -5.83 0.46
C PHE A 13 4.58 -6.50 0.69
N THR A 14 3.66 -6.22 -0.22
CA THR A 14 2.43 -6.99 -0.38
C THR A 14 2.22 -7.27 -1.87
N GLU A 15 1.48 -8.32 -2.19
CA GLU A 15 1.17 -8.66 -3.57
C GLU A 15 -0.25 -9.19 -3.74
N ILE A 16 -0.80 -8.96 -4.92
CA ILE A 16 -2.07 -9.54 -5.34
C ILE A 16 -1.96 -10.05 -6.78
N VAL A 17 -2.84 -10.99 -7.12
CA VAL A 17 -3.25 -11.21 -8.51
C VAL A 17 -4.52 -10.40 -8.72
N VAL A 18 -4.52 -9.50 -9.71
CA VAL A 18 -5.64 -8.59 -9.98
C VAL A 18 -6.89 -9.41 -10.28
N GLY A 19 -7.89 -9.32 -9.42
CA GLY A 19 -9.21 -9.91 -9.60
C GLY A 19 -10.25 -8.89 -10.03
N THR A 20 -11.47 -9.35 -10.32
CA THR A 20 -12.59 -8.48 -10.70
C THR A 20 -12.86 -7.39 -9.66
N ARG A 21 -12.72 -7.72 -8.37
CA ARG A 21 -12.96 -6.80 -7.25
C ARG A 21 -11.99 -5.63 -7.20
N ASP A 22 -10.81 -5.80 -7.79
CA ASP A 22 -9.72 -4.82 -7.74
C ASP A 22 -9.80 -3.81 -8.90
N THR A 23 -10.77 -4.00 -9.80
CA THR A 23 -10.88 -3.20 -11.02
C THR A 23 -11.50 -1.84 -10.78
N ALA A 24 -11.13 -0.84 -11.60
CA ALA A 24 -11.69 0.51 -11.52
C ALA A 24 -13.23 0.51 -11.60
N HIS A 25 -13.80 -0.35 -12.46
CA HIS A 25 -15.24 -0.60 -12.57
C HIS A 25 -15.87 -1.07 -11.26
N HIS A 26 -15.27 -2.05 -10.58
CA HIS A 26 -15.85 -2.59 -9.35
C HIS A 26 -15.69 -1.65 -8.16
N VAL A 27 -14.53 -0.99 -8.08
CA VAL A 27 -14.20 -0.04 -7.00
C VAL A 27 -14.90 1.31 -7.17
N GLY A 28 -15.46 1.58 -8.36
CA GLY A 28 -16.19 2.83 -8.64
C GLY A 28 -15.27 4.03 -8.96
N SER A 29 -14.02 3.78 -9.36
CA SER A 29 -13.05 4.83 -9.73
C SER A 29 -12.91 5.03 -11.25
N GLY A 30 -13.70 4.32 -12.04
CA GLY A 30 -13.73 4.39 -13.50
C GLY A 30 -14.55 3.24 -14.08
N MET A 31 -14.60 3.09 -15.40
CA MET A 31 -15.42 2.05 -16.06
C MET A 31 -14.60 0.91 -16.67
N ILE A 32 -13.27 0.99 -16.62
CA ILE A 32 -12.36 0.03 -17.25
C ILE A 32 -12.05 -1.16 -16.32
N LYS A 33 -11.88 -2.34 -16.92
CA LYS A 33 -11.62 -3.62 -16.20
C LYS A 33 -10.12 -3.86 -15.98
N VAL A 34 -9.45 -2.88 -15.38
CA VAL A 34 -8.03 -2.94 -14.97
C VAL A 34 -7.91 -2.46 -13.53
N LEU A 35 -6.78 -2.77 -12.88
CA LEU A 35 -6.48 -2.38 -11.52
C LEU A 35 -6.83 -0.91 -11.25
N ALA A 36 -7.58 -0.66 -10.18
CA ALA A 36 -8.03 0.66 -9.80
C ALA A 36 -6.92 1.47 -9.13
N THR A 37 -6.85 2.78 -9.37
CA THR A 37 -5.91 3.67 -8.64
C THR A 37 -6.11 3.59 -7.11
N PRO A 38 -7.33 3.56 -6.55
CA PRO A 38 -7.50 3.35 -5.12
C PRO A 38 -6.94 2.03 -4.60
N VAL A 39 -6.93 0.97 -5.41
CA VAL A 39 -6.34 -0.31 -5.03
C VAL A 39 -4.82 -0.23 -5.03
N VAL A 40 -4.22 0.52 -5.97
CA VAL A 40 -2.77 0.82 -5.92
C VAL A 40 -2.42 1.52 -4.61
N VAL A 41 -3.18 2.55 -4.21
CA VAL A 41 -2.99 3.26 -2.93
C VAL A 41 -3.10 2.28 -1.76
N MET A 42 -4.15 1.46 -1.72
CA MET A 42 -4.36 0.47 -0.66
C MET A 42 -3.16 -0.50 -0.52
N LEU A 43 -2.62 -1.00 -1.64
CA LEU A 43 -1.45 -1.89 -1.61
C LEU A 43 -0.20 -1.18 -1.10
N LEU A 44 0.00 0.10 -1.47
CA LEU A 44 1.11 0.90 -0.96
C LEU A 44 0.98 1.17 0.54
N GLU A 45 -0.22 1.50 1.02
CA GLU A 45 -0.49 1.69 2.45
C GLU A 45 -0.31 0.40 3.25
N GLU A 46 -0.76 -0.74 2.74
CA GLU A 46 -0.57 -2.04 3.38
C GLU A 46 0.92 -2.41 3.46
N ALA A 47 1.69 -2.20 2.39
CA ALA A 47 3.13 -2.42 2.42
C ALA A 47 3.83 -1.49 3.43
N ALA A 48 3.43 -0.22 3.50
CA ALA A 48 3.96 0.74 4.47
C ALA A 48 3.63 0.35 5.92
N LEU A 49 2.40 -0.09 6.20
CA LEU A 49 1.98 -0.59 7.51
C LEU A 49 2.83 -1.82 7.91
N LYS A 50 2.95 -2.81 7.03
CA LYS A 50 3.76 -4.02 7.28
C LYS A 50 5.23 -3.71 7.57
N ALA A 51 5.77 -2.62 7.01
CA ALA A 51 7.15 -2.23 7.25
C ALA A 51 7.39 -1.73 8.69
N VAL A 52 6.34 -1.31 9.41
CA VAL A 52 6.48 -0.63 10.70
C VAL A 52 5.65 -1.22 11.84
N GLU A 53 4.63 -2.04 11.55
CA GLU A 53 3.63 -2.50 12.53
C GLU A 53 4.26 -3.23 13.73
N ASP A 54 5.27 -4.07 13.49
CA ASP A 54 5.99 -4.82 14.53
C ASP A 54 6.85 -3.95 15.46
N PHE A 55 7.04 -2.67 15.10
CA PHE A 55 7.87 -1.71 15.84
C PHE A 55 7.03 -0.66 16.59
N LEU A 56 5.70 -0.79 16.54
CA LEU A 56 4.77 0.06 17.26
C LEU A 56 4.59 -0.41 18.72
N PRO A 57 4.42 0.53 19.67
CA PRO A 57 4.04 0.17 21.02
C PRO A 57 2.67 -0.53 21.06
N PRO A 58 2.39 -1.36 22.09
CA PRO A 58 1.07 -1.97 22.26
C PRO A 58 -0.06 -0.94 22.29
N GLY A 59 -1.11 -1.20 21.51
CA GLY A 59 -2.28 -0.32 21.41
C GLY A 59 -2.14 0.85 20.44
N PHE A 60 -1.04 0.93 19.68
CA PHE A 60 -0.84 1.95 18.63
C PHE A 60 -1.10 1.40 17.23
N GLN A 61 -1.46 2.30 16.32
CA GLN A 61 -1.65 2.07 14.88
C GLN A 61 -1.15 3.29 14.10
N THR A 62 -0.90 3.11 12.81
CA THR A 62 -0.50 4.20 11.91
C THR A 62 -1.71 4.80 11.18
N VAL A 63 -1.60 6.05 10.76
CA VAL A 63 -2.54 6.71 9.85
C VAL A 63 -1.76 7.37 8.73
N GLY A 64 -2.12 7.09 7.48
CA GLY A 64 -1.56 7.77 6.31
C GLY A 64 -2.04 9.23 6.24
N THR A 65 -1.12 10.17 6.04
CA THR A 65 -1.43 11.61 6.04
C THR A 65 -1.12 12.30 4.72
N ARG A 66 -0.33 11.69 3.85
CA ARG A 66 0.02 12.20 2.52
C ARG A 66 0.25 11.05 1.56
N LEU A 67 -0.29 11.19 0.35
CA LEU A 67 -0.04 10.30 -0.78
C LEU A 67 0.43 11.13 -1.96
N ASP A 68 1.49 10.66 -2.62
CA ASP A 68 2.06 11.28 -3.82
C ASP A 68 2.42 10.14 -4.79
N ILE A 69 1.54 9.89 -5.76
CA ILE A 69 1.62 8.71 -6.61
C ILE A 69 1.34 9.01 -8.07
N SER A 70 1.91 8.20 -8.97
CA SER A 70 1.61 8.16 -10.39
C SER A 70 1.22 6.75 -10.82
N HIS A 71 0.01 6.58 -11.37
CA HIS A 71 -0.46 5.31 -11.91
C HIS A 71 -0.27 5.31 -13.43
N ILE A 72 0.90 4.85 -13.87
CA ILE A 72 1.40 5.10 -15.23
C ILE A 72 1.07 4.00 -16.25
N ALA A 73 0.61 2.84 -15.80
CA ALA A 73 0.30 1.71 -16.67
C ALA A 73 -0.93 0.95 -16.16
N ALA A 74 -1.83 0.61 -17.07
CA ALA A 74 -2.97 -0.23 -16.76
C ALA A 74 -2.54 -1.67 -16.49
N THR A 75 -3.12 -2.30 -15.46
CA THR A 75 -2.85 -3.71 -15.14
C THR A 75 -4.14 -4.54 -15.22
N PRO A 76 -4.35 -5.33 -16.28
CA PRO A 76 -5.51 -6.22 -16.44
C PRO A 76 -5.68 -7.29 -15.35
N VAL A 77 -6.91 -7.81 -15.25
CA VAL A 77 -7.24 -8.98 -14.43
C VAL A 77 -6.35 -10.18 -14.80
N GLY A 78 -5.89 -10.91 -13.77
CA GLY A 78 -5.02 -12.07 -13.89
C GLY A 78 -3.52 -11.76 -13.84
N MET A 79 -3.13 -10.48 -13.94
CA MET A 79 -1.73 -10.07 -13.73
C MET A 79 -1.39 -9.95 -12.24
N ARG A 80 -0.12 -10.17 -11.91
CA ARG A 80 0.42 -9.98 -10.55
C ARG A 80 0.90 -8.55 -10.37
N VAL A 81 0.59 -7.96 -9.22
CA VAL A 81 1.10 -6.65 -8.79
C VAL A 81 1.71 -6.81 -7.41
N MET A 82 2.89 -6.21 -7.24
CA MET A 82 3.62 -6.17 -5.98
C MET A 82 3.84 -4.70 -5.60
N ALA A 83 3.49 -4.34 -4.38
CA ALA A 83 3.80 -3.05 -3.77
C ALA A 83 4.91 -3.26 -2.74
N TYR A 84 5.93 -2.41 -2.78
CA TYR A 84 7.06 -2.42 -1.87
C TYR A 84 7.12 -1.08 -1.14
N ALA A 85 7.45 -1.12 0.15
CA ALA A 85 7.67 0.05 0.97
C ALA A 85 9.03 -0.01 1.65
N GLU A 86 9.63 1.16 1.81
CA GLU A 86 10.87 1.37 2.56
C GLU A 86 10.72 2.61 3.44
N VAL A 87 11.10 2.49 4.72
CA VAL A 87 11.16 3.64 5.62
C VAL A 87 12.38 4.49 5.24
N THR A 88 12.13 5.66 4.68
CA THR A 88 13.19 6.59 4.25
C THR A 88 13.58 7.60 5.32
N GLU A 89 12.66 7.92 6.23
CA GLU A 89 12.84 8.92 7.30
C GLU A 89 12.00 8.56 8.53
N VAL A 90 12.47 8.96 9.72
CA VAL A 90 11.73 8.90 10.99
C VAL A 90 11.98 10.20 11.74
N ALA A 91 10.91 10.91 12.11
CA ALA A 91 10.95 12.21 12.78
C ALA A 91 10.60 12.12 14.28
#